data_AF-A0A520HZG0-F1
#
_entry.id   AF-A0A520HZG0-F1
#
_cell.length_a   1.000
_cell.length_b   1.000
_cell.length_c   1.000
_cell.angle_alpha   90.00
_cell.angle_beta   90.00
_cell.angle_gamma   90.00
#
_symmetry.space_group_name_H-M   'P 1'
#
loop_
_entity.id
_entity.type
_entity.pdbx_description
1 polymer ?
#
loop_
_entity_poly.entity_id
_entity_poly.type
_entity_poly.pdbx_seq_one_letter_code
_entity_poly.pdbx_strand_id
1 'polypeptide(L)'
;MRLIFTFLFSLVFVLAGLGQNTIAKLKYEEAEEAFSRDDYRKTLEKLDDSEKAMKMSNQKTMYLRILAQAKLAEKDFAILQSARKNATSYLSKYQNNTGIEDKYREIYKIS
;
A
#
# COMPACT_ATOMS: atom_id res chain seq x y z
N MET A 1 -41.29 12.98 -7.26
CA MET A 1 -40.38 12.26 -8.19
C MET A 1 -38.94 12.76 -8.17
N ARG A 2 -38.67 14.07 -8.24
CA ARG A 2 -37.29 14.62 -8.26
C ARG A 2 -36.40 14.18 -7.08
N LEU A 3 -36.96 14.10 -5.86
CA LEU A 3 -36.25 13.64 -4.65
C LEU A 3 -35.95 12.12 -4.64
N ILE A 4 -36.82 11.31 -5.25
CA ILE A 4 -36.61 9.86 -5.35
C ILE A 4 -35.46 9.56 -6.30
N PHE A 5 -35.35 10.29 -7.42
CA PHE A 5 -34.23 10.14 -8.36
C PHE A 5 -32.89 10.58 -7.75
N THR A 6 -32.84 11.66 -6.96
CA THR A 6 -31.62 12.04 -6.25
C THR A 6 -31.22 11.02 -5.19
N PHE A 7 -32.19 10.45 -4.47
CA PHE A 7 -31.94 9.41 -3.47
C PHE A 7 -31.47 8.09 -4.09
N LEU A 8 -32.03 7.70 -5.25
CA LEU A 8 -31.58 6.52 -5.98
C LEU A 8 -30.15 6.71 -6.53
N PHE A 9 -29.84 7.91 -7.01
CA PHE A 9 -28.52 8.24 -7.55
C PHE A 9 -27.45 8.23 -6.46
N SER A 10 -27.73 8.78 -5.26
CA SER A 10 -26.77 8.74 -4.15
C SER A 10 -26.51 7.31 -3.64
N LEU A 11 -27.52 6.44 -3.65
CA LEU A 11 -27.37 5.04 -3.22
C LEU A 11 -26.39 4.25 -4.10
N VAL A 12 -26.38 4.50 -5.42
CA VAL A 12 -25.45 3.85 -6.37
C VAL A 12 -24.00 4.25 -6.09
N PHE A 13 -23.74 5.51 -5.72
CA PHE A 13 -22.39 5.98 -5.38
C PHE A 13 -21.83 5.32 -4.12
N VAL A 14 -22.68 5.05 -3.12
CA VAL A 14 -22.24 4.38 -1.88
C VAL A 14 -21.85 2.93 -2.14
N LEU A 15 -22.62 2.20 -2.96
CA LEU A 15 -22.31 0.81 -3.30
C LEU A 15 -21.01 0.68 -4.12
N ALA A 16 -20.75 1.63 -5.02
CA ALA A 16 -19.51 1.67 -5.79
C ALA A 16 -18.26 1.87 -4.92
N GLY A 17 -18.36 2.67 -3.84
CA GLY A 17 -17.27 2.88 -2.89
C GLY A 17 -16.92 1.64 -2.05
N LEU A 18 -17.92 0.84 -1.67
CA LEU A 18 -17.72 -0.38 -0.88
C LEU A 18 -17.00 -1.48 -1.69
N GLY A 19 -17.30 -1.59 -2.98
CA GLY A 19 -16.62 -2.54 -3.88
C GLY A 19 -15.13 -2.23 -4.07
N GLN A 20 -14.77 -0.96 -4.20
CA GLN A 20 -13.37 -0.51 -4.35
C GLN A 20 -12.51 -0.89 -3.14
N ASN A 21 -13.05 -0.70 -1.92
CA ASN A 21 -12.37 -1.07 -0.69
C ASN A 21 -12.14 -2.59 -0.55
N THR A 22 -13.07 -3.41 -1.06
CA THR A 22 -12.93 -4.87 -1.02
C THR A 22 -11.85 -5.34 -2.00
N ILE A 23 -11.85 -4.80 -3.23
CA ILE A 23 -10.84 -5.12 -4.24
C ILE A 23 -9.44 -4.72 -3.75
N ALA A 24 -9.31 -3.54 -3.13
CA ALA A 24 -8.04 -3.10 -2.57
C ALA A 24 -7.48 -4.08 -1.52
N LYS A 25 -8.32 -4.54 -0.59
CA LYS A 25 -7.92 -5.52 0.43
C LYS A 25 -7.46 -6.84 -0.20
N LEU A 26 -8.21 -7.37 -1.16
CA LEU A 26 -7.82 -8.58 -1.89
C LEU A 26 -6.48 -8.42 -2.60
N LYS A 27 -6.22 -7.26 -3.22
CA LYS A 27 -4.93 -6.98 -3.87
C LYS A 27 -3.78 -6.84 -2.88
N TYR A 28 -4.03 -6.27 -1.71
CA TYR A 28 -3.06 -6.23 -0.64
C TYR A 28 -2.74 -7.65 -0.09
N GLU A 29 -3.75 -8.50 0.09
CA GLU A 29 -3.57 -9.91 0.48
C GLU A 29 -2.76 -10.68 -0.57
N GLU A 30 -3.06 -10.52 -1.87
CA GLU A 30 -2.26 -11.07 -2.98
C GLU A 30 -0.78 -10.61 -2.91
N ALA A 31 -0.52 -9.38 -2.44
CA ALA A 31 0.82 -8.85 -2.28
C ALA A 31 1.57 -9.49 -1.11
N GLU A 32 0.90 -9.70 0.02
CA GLU A 32 1.45 -10.41 1.20
C GLU A 32 1.76 -11.86 0.87
N GLU A 33 0.89 -12.54 0.12
CA GLU A 33 1.16 -13.89 -0.38
C GLU A 33 2.33 -13.96 -1.36
N ALA A 34 2.48 -12.97 -2.24
CA ALA A 34 3.64 -12.89 -3.12
C ALA A 34 4.93 -12.69 -2.32
N PHE A 35 4.87 -11.83 -1.29
CA PHE A 35 6.02 -11.55 -0.43
C PHE A 35 6.45 -12.79 0.35
N SER A 36 5.51 -13.57 0.89
CA SER A 36 5.81 -14.81 1.63
C SER A 36 6.40 -15.92 0.76
N ARG A 37 6.27 -15.81 -0.57
CA ARG A 37 6.88 -16.70 -1.57
C ARG A 37 8.18 -16.13 -2.17
N ASP A 38 8.74 -15.08 -1.57
CA ASP A 38 9.91 -14.34 -2.06
C ASP A 38 9.76 -13.73 -3.46
N ASP A 39 8.53 -13.61 -3.98
CA ASP A 39 8.24 -12.98 -5.26
C ASP A 39 8.04 -11.47 -5.09
N TYR A 40 9.14 -10.79 -4.79
CA TYR A 40 9.13 -9.36 -4.45
C TYR A 40 8.70 -8.46 -5.61
N ARG A 41 8.91 -8.88 -6.87
CA ARG A 41 8.44 -8.11 -8.04
C ARG A 41 6.92 -8.15 -8.11
N LYS A 42 6.32 -9.33 -7.94
CA LYS A 42 4.86 -9.48 -7.89
C LYS A 42 4.28 -8.78 -6.67
N THR A 43 4.96 -8.76 -5.52
CA THR A 43 4.54 -7.94 -4.38
C THR A 43 4.36 -6.48 -4.77
N LEU A 44 5.35 -5.88 -5.47
CA LEU A 44 5.28 -4.48 -5.88
C LEU A 44 4.13 -4.23 -6.88
N GLU A 45 3.91 -5.13 -7.83
CA GLU A 45 2.79 -5.06 -8.79
C GLU A 45 1.43 -5.06 -8.05
N LYS A 46 1.25 -5.97 -7.09
CA LYS A 46 0.00 -6.09 -6.33
C LYS A 46 -0.24 -4.94 -5.37
N LEU A 47 0.83 -4.36 -4.83
CA LEU A 47 0.75 -3.12 -4.08
C LEU A 47 0.30 -1.94 -4.96
N ASP A 48 0.80 -1.84 -6.19
CA ASP A 48 0.34 -0.81 -7.14
C ASP A 48 -1.16 -0.98 -7.44
N ASP A 49 -1.63 -2.22 -7.65
CA ASP A 49 -3.04 -2.51 -7.88
C ASP A 49 -3.92 -2.14 -6.67
N SER A 50 -3.46 -2.48 -5.46
CA SER A 50 -4.14 -2.11 -4.21
C SER A 50 -4.25 -0.60 -4.06
N GLU A 51 -3.15 0.13 -4.26
CA GLU A 51 -3.10 1.59 -4.10
C GLU A 51 -3.91 2.31 -5.18
N LYS A 52 -3.96 1.78 -6.41
CA LYS A 52 -4.86 2.26 -7.47
C LYS A 52 -6.32 2.09 -7.09
N ALA A 53 -6.70 0.94 -6.52
CA ALA A 53 -8.07 0.69 -6.07
C ALA A 53 -8.48 1.60 -4.90
N MET A 54 -7.56 1.89 -3.98
CA MET A 54 -7.79 2.84 -2.87
C MET A 54 -7.63 4.31 -3.26
N LYS A 55 -7.03 4.59 -4.42
CA LYS A 55 -6.55 5.93 -4.85
C LYS A 55 -5.58 6.58 -3.86
N MET A 56 -4.96 5.81 -2.97
CA MET A 56 -4.02 6.30 -1.98
C MET A 56 -3.07 5.21 -1.49
N SER A 57 -1.85 5.61 -1.15
CA SER A 57 -0.91 4.78 -0.39
C SER A 57 -1.15 4.95 1.11
N ASN A 58 -1.11 3.85 1.84
CA ASN A 58 -1.29 3.81 3.29
C ASN A 58 -0.05 3.21 3.98
N GLN A 59 -0.05 3.19 5.31
CA GLN A 59 1.10 2.73 6.08
C GLN A 59 1.48 1.28 5.78
N LYS A 60 0.49 0.39 5.63
CA LYS A 60 0.73 -1.04 5.40
C LYS A 60 1.33 -1.29 4.02
N THR A 61 0.76 -0.67 2.98
CA THR A 61 1.25 -0.80 1.61
C THR A 61 2.66 -0.23 1.48
N MET A 62 2.91 0.93 2.10
CA MET A 62 4.21 1.58 2.07
C MET A 62 5.28 0.77 2.81
N TYR A 63 4.95 0.21 3.98
CA TYR A 63 5.84 -0.68 4.73
C TYR A 63 6.23 -1.90 3.89
N LEU A 64 5.26 -2.65 3.37
CA LEU A 64 5.53 -3.85 2.57
C LEU A 64 6.32 -3.53 1.29
N ARG A 65 6.04 -2.38 0.65
CA ARG A 65 6.78 -1.89 -0.52
C ARG A 65 8.26 -1.73 -0.21
N ILE A 66 8.60 -1.05 0.89
CA ILE A 66 9.99 -0.78 1.26
C ILE A 66 10.73 -2.11 1.53
N LEU A 67 10.10 -3.06 2.22
CA LEU A 67 10.70 -4.38 2.45
C LEU A 67 10.97 -5.12 1.13
N ALA A 68 10.00 -5.17 0.23
CA ALA A 68 10.15 -5.81 -1.08
C ALA A 68 11.26 -5.15 -1.92
N GLN A 69 11.32 -3.81 -1.91
CA GLN A 69 12.39 -3.07 -2.60
C GLN A 69 13.76 -3.34 -1.97
N ALA A 70 13.86 -3.38 -0.64
CA ALA A 70 15.11 -3.69 0.05
C ALA A 70 15.61 -5.10 -0.30
N LYS A 71 14.71 -6.08 -0.45
CA LYS A 71 15.06 -7.43 -0.92
C LYS A 71 15.55 -7.47 -2.37
N LEU A 72 15.02 -6.61 -3.23
CA LEU A 72 15.43 -6.51 -4.64
C LEU A 72 16.70 -5.66 -4.84
N ALA A 73 17.06 -4.83 -3.86
CA ALA A 73 18.12 -3.84 -3.95
C ALA A 73 19.53 -4.43 -4.13
N GLU A 74 19.77 -5.70 -3.76
CA GLU A 74 21.09 -6.34 -3.86
C GLU A 74 21.70 -6.27 -5.27
N LYS A 75 20.86 -6.19 -6.31
CA LYS A 75 21.26 -6.26 -7.71
C LYS A 75 20.89 -5.02 -8.53
N ASP A 76 20.24 -4.02 -7.92
CA ASP A 76 19.71 -2.85 -8.64
C ASP A 76 19.80 -1.59 -7.76
N PHE A 77 20.72 -0.71 -8.12
CA PHE A 77 20.95 0.56 -7.42
C PHE A 77 19.76 1.52 -7.52
N ALA A 78 18.99 1.51 -8.61
CA ALA A 78 17.81 2.35 -8.74
C ALA A 78 16.71 1.89 -7.78
N ILE A 79 16.56 0.58 -7.60
CA ILE A 79 15.67 0.01 -6.57
C ILE A 79 16.15 0.40 -5.17
N LEU A 80 17.44 0.33 -4.88
CA LEU A 80 17.99 0.76 -3.59
C LEU A 80 17.67 2.24 -3.31
N GLN A 81 17.89 3.12 -4.29
CA GLN A 81 17.59 4.55 -4.14
C GLN A 81 16.09 4.78 -3.91
N SER A 82 15.23 4.05 -4.63
CA SER A 82 13.77 4.09 -4.44
C SER A 82 13.37 3.63 -3.04
N ALA A 83 13.95 2.53 -2.55
CA ALA A 83 13.71 2.00 -1.21
C ALA A 83 14.05 3.03 -0.13
N ARG A 84 15.23 3.67 -0.22
CA ARG A 84 15.65 4.71 0.73
C ARG A 84 14.73 5.93 0.71
N LYS A 85 14.37 6.43 -0.48
CA LYS A 85 13.44 7.55 -0.62
C LYS A 85 12.08 7.24 0.02
N ASN A 86 11.57 6.04 -0.20
CA ASN A 86 10.32 5.58 0.40
C ASN A 86 10.47 5.40 1.91
N ALA A 87 11.59 4.86 2.40
CA ALA A 87 11.89 4.74 3.82
C ALA A 87 11.89 6.09 4.52
N THR A 88 12.62 7.09 4.00
CA THR A 88 12.61 8.46 4.54
C THR A 88 11.19 9.04 4.60
N SER A 89 10.41 8.84 3.54
CA SER A 89 9.03 9.32 3.47
C SER A 89 8.12 8.63 4.49
N TYR A 90 8.29 7.31 4.70
CA TYR A 90 7.57 6.54 5.69
C TYR A 90 7.86 7.05 7.11
N LEU A 91 9.15 7.20 7.44
CA LEU A 91 9.57 7.67 8.77
C LEU A 91 9.01 9.05 9.06
N SER A 92 9.15 10.00 8.13
CA SER A 92 8.62 11.35 8.29
C SER A 92 7.10 11.38 8.46
N LYS A 93 6.37 10.59 7.68
CA LYS A 93 4.90 10.56 7.68
C LYS A 93 4.32 9.86 8.91
N TYR A 94 5.00 8.86 9.45
CA TYR A 94 4.45 7.98 10.51
C TYR A 94 5.18 8.07 11.86
N GLN A 95 6.12 9.00 12.04
CA GLN A 95 6.89 9.19 13.29
C GLN A 95 6.04 9.38 14.57
N ASN A 96 4.82 9.91 14.44
CA ASN A 96 3.93 10.17 15.58
C ASN A 96 2.83 9.10 15.75
N ASN A 97 2.84 8.05 14.93
CA ASN A 97 1.88 6.95 15.07
C ASN A 97 2.32 6.01 16.18
N THR A 98 1.41 5.66 17.07
CA THR A 98 1.64 4.67 18.12
C THR A 98 1.33 3.25 17.63
N GLY A 99 1.96 2.24 18.23
CA GLY A 99 1.69 0.83 17.93
C GLY A 99 2.34 0.32 16.64
N ILE A 100 3.36 1.01 16.16
CA ILE A 100 4.11 0.68 14.93
C ILE A 100 5.62 0.67 15.13
N GLU A 101 6.08 0.71 16.38
CA GLU A 101 7.46 0.94 16.77
C GLU A 101 8.41 -0.10 16.14
N ASP A 102 7.99 -1.36 16.07
CA ASP A 102 8.76 -2.43 15.44
C ASP A 102 8.91 -2.22 13.93
N LYS A 103 7.81 -1.91 13.24
CA LYS A 103 7.81 -1.60 11.81
C LYS A 103 8.61 -0.34 11.52
N TYR A 104 8.48 0.68 12.36
CA TYR A 104 9.22 1.93 12.26
C TYR A 104 10.73 1.69 12.39
N ARG A 105 11.14 0.91 13.39
CA ARG A 105 12.55 0.52 13.60
C ARG A 105 13.10 -0.28 12.42
N GLU A 106 12.30 -1.17 11.83
CA GLU A 106 12.73 -1.94 10.67
C GLU A 106 12.97 -1.03 9.45
N ILE A 107 12.05 -0.11 9.16
CA ILE A 107 12.23 0.86 8.07
C ILE A 107 13.42 1.79 8.33
N TYR A 108 13.67 2.18 9.58
CA TYR A 108 14.83 3.00 9.95
C TYR A 108 16.18 2.33 9.62
N LYS A 109 16.26 0.99 9.63
CA LYS A 109 17.49 0.28 9.22
C LYS A 109 17.75 0.32 7.71
N ILE A 110 16.73 0.65 6.91
CA ILE A 110 16.80 0.69 5.45
C ILE A 110 17.09 2.10 4.94
N SER A 111 16.70 3.14 5.69
CA SER A 111 16.85 4.56 5.32
C SER A 111 18.29 5.01 5.20
#